data_AF-A0A2G4IRP3-F1
#
_entry.id   AF-A0A2G4IRP3-F1
#
_cell.length_a   1.000
_cell.length_b   1.000
_cell.length_c   1.000
_cell.angle_alpha   90.00
_cell.angle_beta   90.00
_cell.angle_gamma   90.00
#
_symmetry.space_group_name_H-M   'P 1'
#
loop_
_entity.id
_entity.type
_entity.pdbx_description
1 polymer ?
#
loop_
_entity_poly.entity_id
_entity_poly.type
_entity_poly.pdbx_seq_one_letter_code
_entity_poly.pdbx_strand_id
1 'polypeptide(L)'
;MAAGGLGDPISVSHYLVVGAILFTAGIVCMAIKRNALGVLMGIELVLNGANVNFIAFGSAYLRGEGAPTIGLDGQAIALFVILLAAAEAAVALAITLNFYNNHSTVDIDQADDLKG
;
A
#
# COMPACT_ATOMS: atom_id res chain seq x y z
N MET A 1 -20.46 8.35 -21.06
CA MET A 1 -21.08 7.24 -20.29
C MET A 1 -21.29 6.07 -21.25
N ALA A 2 -20.25 5.25 -21.42
CA ALA A 2 -20.20 4.00 -22.19
C ALA A 2 -18.76 3.48 -22.00
N ALA A 3 -18.43 2.22 -21.80
CA ALA A 3 -19.17 0.99 -21.60
C ALA A 3 -18.32 0.17 -20.61
N GLY A 4 -18.94 -0.60 -19.73
CA GLY A 4 -18.25 -1.52 -18.83
C GLY A 4 -18.60 -2.94 -19.20
N GLY A 5 -18.29 -3.34 -20.44
CA GLY A 5 -18.53 -4.69 -20.93
C GLY A 5 -17.36 -5.62 -20.62
N LEU A 6 -17.64 -6.91 -20.41
CA LEU A 6 -16.63 -7.97 -20.23
C LEU A 6 -15.66 -8.17 -21.43
N GLY A 7 -15.75 -7.33 -22.47
CA GLY A 7 -14.93 -7.37 -23.69
C GLY A 7 -14.16 -6.09 -24.00
N ASP A 8 -14.21 -5.07 -23.14
CA ASP A 8 -13.42 -3.85 -23.33
C ASP A 8 -11.93 -4.10 -23.00
N PRO A 9 -10.97 -3.59 -23.80
CA PRO A 9 -9.55 -3.80 -23.54
C PRO A 9 -9.14 -3.19 -22.20
N ILE A 10 -8.32 -3.91 -21.44
CA ILE A 10 -7.89 -3.50 -20.10
C ILE A 10 -7.04 -2.22 -20.20
N SER A 11 -7.60 -1.11 -19.73
CA SER A 11 -6.94 0.20 -19.67
C SER A 11 -6.32 0.50 -18.31
N VAL A 12 -5.48 1.54 -18.25
CA VAL A 12 -4.91 2.09 -17.00
C VAL A 12 -5.97 2.30 -15.92
N SER A 13 -7.17 2.77 -16.28
CA SER A 13 -8.26 3.04 -15.34
C SER A 13 -8.65 1.81 -14.50
N HIS A 14 -8.60 0.60 -15.06
CA HIS A 14 -8.92 -0.63 -14.32
C HIS A 14 -7.90 -0.88 -13.20
N TYR A 15 -6.61 -0.70 -13.49
CA TYR A 15 -5.56 -0.83 -12.48
C TYR A 15 -5.64 0.27 -11.43
N LEU A 16 -6.00 1.50 -11.81
CA LEU A 16 -6.20 2.59 -10.85
C LEU A 16 -7.33 2.33 -9.87
N VAL A 17 -8.43 1.71 -10.34
CA VAL A 17 -9.53 1.30 -9.47
C VAL A 17 -9.08 0.22 -8.50
N VAL A 18 -8.34 -0.79 -8.95
CA VAL A 18 -7.78 -1.83 -8.07
C VAL A 18 -6.83 -1.23 -7.04
N GLY A 19 -5.89 -0.38 -7.47
CA GLY A 19 -4.96 0.28 -6.56
C GLY A 19 -5.66 1.19 -5.55
N ALA A 20 -6.71 1.91 -5.95
CA ALA A 20 -7.54 2.71 -5.04
C ALA A 20 -8.30 1.85 -4.01
N ILE A 21 -8.83 0.70 -4.42
CA ILE A 21 -9.49 -0.25 -3.50
C ILE A 21 -8.49 -0.75 -2.47
N LEU A 22 -7.31 -1.20 -2.90
CA LEU A 22 -6.25 -1.67 -1.99
C LEU A 22 -5.80 -0.56 -1.03
N PHE A 23 -5.57 0.64 -1.55
CA PHE A 23 -5.14 1.79 -0.77
C PHE A 23 -6.16 2.16 0.31
N THR A 24 -7.44 2.29 -0.07
CA THR A 24 -8.50 2.64 0.89
C THR A 24 -8.78 1.50 1.88
N ALA A 25 -8.74 0.24 1.45
CA ALA A 25 -8.84 -0.90 2.34
C ALA A 25 -7.70 -0.95 3.36
N GLY A 26 -6.47 -0.59 2.95
CA GLY A 26 -5.33 -0.47 3.83
C GLY A 26 -5.52 0.59 4.91
N ILE A 27 -5.98 1.79 4.53
CA ILE A 27 -6.34 2.86 5.49
C ILE A 27 -7.41 2.41 6.47
N VAL A 28 -8.48 1.77 5.97
CA VAL A 28 -9.57 1.25 6.81
C VAL A 28 -9.05 0.19 7.77
N CYS A 29 -8.16 -0.71 7.32
CA CYS A 29 -7.51 -1.70 8.16
C CYS A 29 -6.72 -1.03 9.30
N MET A 30 -5.89 -0.03 8.98
CA MET A 30 -5.12 0.73 9.97
C MET A 30 -6.01 1.39 11.03
N ALA A 31 -7.16 1.94 10.61
CA ALA A 31 -8.07 2.63 11.52
C ALA A 31 -8.87 1.68 12.44
N ILE A 32 -9.14 0.45 11.99
CA ILE A 32 -9.97 -0.52 12.74
C ILE A 32 -9.12 -1.41 13.64
N LYS A 33 -7.88 -1.71 13.26
CA LYS A 33 -7.02 -2.64 13.97
C LYS A 33 -6.40 -2.00 15.21
N ARG A 34 -6.65 -2.63 16.37
CA ARG A 34 -6.00 -2.29 17.65
C ARG A 34 -4.69 -3.02 17.90
N ASN A 35 -4.36 -4.05 17.11
CA ASN A 35 -3.08 -4.71 17.24
C ASN A 35 -2.05 -4.12 16.27
N ALA A 36 -0.81 -3.96 16.75
CA ALA A 36 0.27 -3.35 15.98
C ALA A 36 0.49 -4.08 14.64
N LEU A 37 0.45 -5.41 14.65
CA LEU A 37 0.58 -6.22 13.42
C LEU A 37 -0.53 -5.97 12.40
N GLY A 38 -1.76 -5.70 12.86
CA GLY A 38 -2.88 -5.38 11.98
C GLY A 38 -2.74 -4.01 11.34
N VAL A 39 -2.21 -3.03 12.09
CA VAL A 39 -1.87 -1.71 11.54
C VAL A 39 -0.77 -1.86 10.49
N LEU A 40 0.27 -2.65 10.75
CA LEU A 40 1.34 -2.92 9.79
C LEU A 40 0.83 -3.57 8.51
N MET A 41 -0.03 -4.58 8.61
CA MET A 41 -0.67 -5.17 7.42
C MET A 41 -1.49 -4.14 6.61
N GLY A 42 -2.11 -3.17 7.29
CA GLY A 42 -2.80 -2.06 6.62
C GLY A 42 -1.83 -1.17 5.83
N ILE A 43 -0.69 -0.82 6.42
CA ILE A 43 0.36 -0.02 5.76
C ILE A 43 0.89 -0.75 4.52
N GLU A 44 1.21 -2.04 4.63
CA GLU A 44 1.66 -2.86 3.50
C GLU A 44 0.64 -2.87 2.35
N LEU A 45 -0.65 -2.92 2.68
CA LEU A 45 -1.74 -2.90 1.70
C LEU A 45 -1.85 -1.53 1.00
N VAL A 46 -1.63 -0.43 1.73
CA VAL A 46 -1.53 0.93 1.18
C VAL A 46 -0.38 1.03 0.19
N LEU A 47 0.81 0.56 0.59
CA LEU A 47 2.01 0.58 -0.26
C LEU A 47 1.83 -0.29 -1.51
N ASN A 48 1.17 -1.44 -1.39
CA ASN A 48 0.85 -2.30 -2.54
C ASN A 48 -0.12 -1.63 -3.53
N GLY A 49 -1.18 -0.98 -3.03
CA GLY A 49 -2.11 -0.21 -3.86
C GLY A 49 -1.43 0.94 -4.60
N ALA A 50 -0.52 1.64 -3.92
CA ALA A 50 0.32 2.68 -4.55
C ALA A 50 1.22 2.11 -5.66
N ASN A 51 1.85 0.96 -5.43
CA ASN A 51 2.70 0.29 -6.44
C ASN A 51 1.93 -0.11 -7.69
N VAL A 52 0.72 -0.66 -7.54
CA VAL A 52 -0.16 -0.96 -8.68
C VAL A 52 -0.40 0.30 -9.52
N ASN A 53 -0.69 1.43 -8.88
CA ASN A 53 -0.90 2.70 -9.56
C ASN A 53 0.36 3.22 -10.25
N PHE A 54 1.53 3.18 -9.59
CA PHE A 54 2.79 3.62 -10.18
C PHE A 54 3.17 2.79 -11.42
N ILE A 55 3.05 1.46 -11.35
CA ILE A 55 3.33 0.58 -12.47
C ILE A 55 2.33 0.82 -13.61
N ALA A 56 1.04 0.99 -13.29
CA ALA A 56 0.01 1.26 -14.31
C ALA A 56 0.27 2.58 -15.04
N PHE A 57 0.66 3.64 -14.34
CA PHE A 57 1.05 4.91 -14.95
C PHE A 57 2.36 4.83 -15.73
N GLY A 58 3.32 4.01 -15.30
CA GLY A 58 4.60 3.81 -15.99
C GLY A 58 4.53 2.88 -17.20
N SER A 59 3.49 2.06 -17.31
CA SER A 59 3.39 1.01 -18.33
C SER A 59 3.18 1.56 -19.74
N ALA A 60 4.16 1.36 -20.63
CA ALA A 60 4.04 1.69 -22.04
C ALA A 60 2.92 0.90 -22.74
N TYR A 61 2.66 -0.34 -22.31
CA TYR A 61 1.62 -1.20 -22.86
C TYR A 61 0.21 -0.65 -22.60
N LEU A 62 -0.04 -0.10 -21.40
CA LEU A 62 -1.36 0.36 -21.00
C LEU A 62 -1.70 1.78 -21.48
N ARG A 63 -0.69 2.59 -21.84
CA ARG A 63 -0.87 4.01 -22.20
C ARG A 63 -1.27 4.24 -23.66
N GLY A 64 -1.12 3.25 -24.53
CA GLY A 64 -1.36 3.38 -25.97
C GLY A 64 -0.23 4.12 -26.70
N GLU A 65 -0.13 3.90 -28.02
CA GLU A 65 0.90 4.52 -28.85
C GLU A 65 0.77 6.06 -28.87
N GLY A 66 1.87 6.77 -28.60
CA GLY A 66 1.94 8.24 -28.68
C GLY A 66 1.48 9.00 -27.43
N ALA A 67 1.10 8.32 -26.33
CA ALA A 67 0.79 8.99 -25.08
C ALA A 67 2.04 9.68 -24.49
N PRO A 68 1.96 10.96 -24.07
CA PRO A 68 3.10 11.66 -23.50
C PRO A 68 3.56 10.96 -22.22
N THR A 69 4.83 10.56 -22.17
CA THR A 69 5.44 9.91 -20.99
C THR A 69 5.86 10.97 -19.98
N ILE A 70 5.53 10.75 -18.71
CA ILE A 70 5.92 11.60 -17.59
C ILE A 70 7.39 11.39 -17.16
N GLY A 71 8.16 10.61 -17.91
CA GLY A 71 9.56 10.26 -17.62
C GLY A 71 9.77 9.37 -16.40
N LEU A 72 8.69 8.91 -15.75
CA LEU A 72 8.75 8.08 -14.54
C LEU A 72 8.72 6.60 -14.90
N ASP A 73 9.77 5.88 -14.51
CA ASP A 73 9.79 4.42 -14.54
C ASP A 73 9.01 3.87 -13.34
N GLY A 74 7.75 3.52 -13.59
CA GLY A 74 6.85 2.98 -12.57
C GLY A 74 7.35 1.66 -11.96
N GLN A 75 8.12 0.86 -12.71
CA GLN A 75 8.70 -0.38 -12.20
C GLN A 75 9.85 -0.10 -11.24
N ALA A 76 10.74 0.83 -11.59
CA ALA A 76 11.81 1.26 -10.72
C ALA A 76 11.27 1.81 -9.39
N ILE A 77 10.26 2.69 -9.43
CA ILE A 77 9.62 3.24 -8.23
C ILE A 77 9.03 2.13 -7.37
N ALA A 78 8.28 1.19 -7.96
CA ALA A 78 7.68 0.10 -7.21
C ALA A 78 8.72 -0.79 -6.52
N LEU A 79 9.87 -1.04 -7.17
CA LEU A 79 10.97 -1.77 -6.55
C LEU A 79 11.53 -1.04 -5.32
N PHE A 80 11.71 0.28 -5.39
CA PHE A 80 12.13 1.08 -4.24
C PHE A 80 11.10 1.06 -3.11
N VAL A 81 9.81 1.12 -3.44
CA VAL A 81 8.73 1.02 -2.43
C VAL A 81 8.72 -0.36 -1.77
N ILE A 82 8.89 -1.45 -2.53
CA ILE A 82 8.99 -2.81 -1.97
C ILE A 82 10.19 -2.94 -1.03
N LEU A 83 11.34 -2.36 -1.43
CA LEU A 83 12.54 -2.35 -0.59
C LEU A 83 12.33 -1.53 0.70
N LEU A 84 11.68 -0.37 0.59
CA LEU A 84 11.31 0.46 1.74
C LEU A 84 10.35 -0.30 2.67
N ALA A 85 9.31 -0.94 2.11
CA ALA A 85 8.33 -1.72 2.86
C ALA A 85 9.01 -2.86 3.64
N ALA A 86 9.94 -3.59 3.00
CA ALA A 86 10.71 -4.64 3.66
C ALA A 86 11.55 -4.10 4.84
N ALA A 87 12.19 -2.93 4.66
CA ALA A 87 12.95 -2.28 5.73
C ALA A 87 12.04 -1.78 6.86
N GLU A 88 10.90 -1.17 6.53
CA GLU A 88 9.90 -0.70 7.48
C GLU A 88 9.33 -1.85 8.31
N ALA A 89 8.88 -2.93 7.67
CA ALA A 89 8.31 -4.09 8.35
C ALA A 89 9.30 -4.73 9.33
N ALA A 90 10.59 -4.79 8.98
CA ALA A 90 11.63 -5.29 9.88
C ALA A 90 11.79 -4.42 11.14
N VAL A 91 11.84 -3.09 10.97
CA VAL A 91 11.96 -2.14 12.08
C VAL A 91 10.70 -2.15 12.95
N ALA A 92 9.52 -2.11 12.33
CA ALA A 92 8.25 -2.09 13.04
C ALA A 92 7.99 -3.39 13.81
N LEU A 93 8.37 -4.54 13.25
CA LEU A 93 8.30 -5.81 13.97
C LEU A 93 9.27 -5.83 15.15
N ALA A 94 10.50 -5.32 14.99
CA ALA A 94 11.44 -5.22 16.09
C ALA A 94 10.90 -4.35 17.25
N ILE A 95 10.28 -3.21 16.93
CA ILE A 95 9.61 -2.35 17.91
C ILE A 95 8.44 -3.09 18.57
N THR A 96 7.60 -3.74 17.78
CA THR A 96 6.42 -4.49 18.29
C THR A 96 6.83 -5.63 19.22
N LEU A 97 7.90 -6.36 18.89
CA LEU A 97 8.44 -7.43 19.74
C LEU A 97 9.05 -6.89 21.03
N ASN A 98 9.75 -5.76 20.96
CA ASN A 98 10.27 -5.10 22.17
C ASN A 98 9.13 -4.67 23.10
N PHE A 99 8.10 -4.04 22.54
CA PHE A 99 6.91 -3.66 23.30
C PHE A 99 6.21 -4.89 23.91
N TYR A 100 6.04 -5.97 23.14
CA TYR A 100 5.47 -7.21 23.64
C TYR A 100 6.30 -7.81 24.79
N ASN A 101 7.63 -7.77 24.72
CA ASN A 101 8.47 -8.29 25.79
C ASN A 101 8.31 -7.52 27.10
N ASN A 102 7.97 -6.23 27.02
CA ASN A 102 7.83 -5.36 28.19
C ASN A 102 6.38 -5.32 28.72
N HIS A 103 5.38 -5.45 27.87
CA HIS A 103 3.96 -5.28 28.21
C HIS A 103 3.10 -6.55 28.02
N SER A 104 3.69 -7.65 27.51
CA SER A 104 3.00 -8.93 27.22
C SER A 104 1.76 -8.80 26.32
N THR A 105 1.70 -7.75 25.50
CA THR A 105 0.58 -7.44 24.60
C THR A 105 1.08 -6.78 23.31
N VAL A 106 0.32 -6.94 22.22
CA VAL A 106 0.54 -6.25 20.94
C VAL A 106 -0.55 -5.22 20.65
N ASP A 107 -1.39 -4.94 21.65
CA ASP A 107 -2.44 -3.93 21.61
C ASP A 107 -1.82 -2.54 21.72
N ILE A 108 -2.01 -1.70 20.69
CA ILE A 108 -1.44 -0.35 20.64
C ILE A 108 -2.17 0.61 21.60
N ASP A 109 -3.41 0.31 21.97
CA ASP A 109 -4.19 1.16 22.90
C ASP A 109 -3.58 1.14 24.31
N GLN A 110 -2.76 0.13 24.63
CA GLN A 110 -2.08 -0.01 25.91
C GLN A 110 -0.74 0.75 25.96
N ALA A 111 -0.26 1.29 24.85
CA ALA A 111 0.95 2.13 24.81
C ALA A 111 0.63 3.58 25.23
N ASP A 112 0.02 3.76 26.40
CA ASP A 112 -0.57 5.03 26.83
C ASP A 112 0.18 5.77 27.95
N ASP A 113 1.37 5.29 28.34
CA ASP A 113 2.12 5.77 29.51
C ASP A 113 2.50 7.27 29.49
N LEU A 114 2.49 7.90 28.31
CA LEU A 114 2.83 9.33 28.12
C LEU A 114 1.57 10.21 28.05
N LYS A 115 0.88 10.39 29.18
CA LYS A 115 -0.25 11.34 29.31
C LYS A 115 0.17 12.59 30.07
N GLY A 116 -0.02 13.75 29.44
CA GLY A 116 0.02 15.07 30.09
C GLY A 116 -1.33 15.47 30.64
#